data_AF-A0A351AVS1-F1
#
_entry.id   AF-A0A351AVS1-F1
#
_cell.length_a   1.000
_cell.length_b   1.000
_cell.length_c   1.000
_cell.angle_alpha   90.00
_cell.angle_beta   90.00
_cell.angle_gamma   90.00
#
_symmetry.space_group_name_H-M   'P 1'
#
loop_
_entity.id
_entity.type
_entity.pdbx_description
1 polymer ?
#
loop_
_entity_poly.entity_id
_entity_poly.type
_entity_poly.pdbx_seq_one_letter_code
_entity_poly.pdbx_strand_id
1 'polypeptide(L)'
;MKENRKLLKEVIKGIKRDMTDEEVLNLLADSKVSENPNSEIENYTVGQRAADAIAKFAGSWAFIFTFTGILILWMLTNVLLAVKAFDPYPFILLNLVLSCVAAIQAPLIMMSQNRQEEKDRRRAENDYKVNLKTEIMIEDLYDRVNAIYALQKELVKELRLQNEGANPAARQTQNTMTPHAQSIDPESTTAIEAVVLSAPNNS
;
A
#
# COMPACT_ATOMS: atom_id res chain seq x y z
N MET A 1 8.49 -35.72 34.84
CA MET A 1 7.68 -35.63 33.59
C MET A 1 6.18 -35.36 33.81
N LYS A 2 5.57 -35.68 34.96
CA LYS A 2 4.14 -35.43 35.22
C LYS A 2 3.84 -34.00 35.75
N GLU A 3 4.76 -33.35 36.45
CA GLU A 3 4.62 -31.95 36.90
C GLU A 3 4.62 -30.93 35.75
N ASN A 4 5.51 -31.07 34.76
CA ASN A 4 5.58 -30.14 33.62
C ASN A 4 4.28 -30.08 32.80
N ARG A 5 3.51 -31.18 32.73
CA ARG A 5 2.22 -31.20 32.03
C ARG A 5 1.10 -30.55 32.85
N LYS A 6 1.23 -30.53 34.18
CA LYS A 6 0.32 -29.79 35.07
C LYS A 6 0.57 -28.28 34.96
N LEU A 7 1.84 -27.87 35.02
CA LEU A 7 2.25 -26.47 34.86
C LEU A 7 1.86 -25.92 33.48
N LEU A 8 2.05 -26.68 32.40
CA LEU A 8 1.58 -26.29 31.06
C LEU A 8 0.06 -26.13 30.99
N LYS A 9 -0.71 -27.03 31.61
CA LYS A 9 -2.18 -26.91 31.66
C LYS A 9 -2.63 -25.75 32.54
N GLU A 10 -1.89 -25.41 33.58
CA GLU A 10 -2.20 -24.31 34.50
C GLU A 10 -1.85 -22.95 33.89
N VAL A 11 -0.72 -22.85 33.18
CA VAL A 11 -0.32 -21.66 32.39
C VAL A 11 -1.24 -21.45 31.19
N ILE A 12 -1.60 -22.51 30.45
CA ILE A 12 -2.59 -22.41 29.35
C ILE A 12 -3.99 -22.06 29.89
N LYS A 13 -4.34 -22.53 31.08
CA LYS A 13 -5.62 -22.19 31.74
C LYS A 13 -5.62 -20.77 32.32
N GLY A 14 -4.46 -20.24 32.70
CA GLY A 14 -4.27 -18.82 33.08
C GLY A 14 -4.33 -17.88 31.88
N ILE A 15 -3.66 -18.23 30.77
CA ILE A 15 -3.68 -17.44 29.52
C ILE A 15 -5.07 -17.43 28.87
N LYS A 16 -5.91 -18.45 29.11
CA LYS A 16 -7.28 -18.51 28.58
C LYS A 16 -8.33 -17.84 29.48
N ARG A 17 -7.96 -17.27 30.64
CA ARG A 17 -8.95 -16.74 31.61
C ARG A 17 -8.84 -15.26 31.94
N ASP A 18 -7.84 -14.54 31.45
CA ASP A 18 -7.67 -13.10 31.73
C ASP A 18 -7.74 -12.23 30.48
N MET A 19 -8.54 -12.63 29.49
CA MET A 19 -8.98 -11.69 28.44
C MET A 19 -10.49 -11.74 28.45
N THR A 20 -11.06 -10.91 29.34
CA THR A 20 -12.50 -10.63 29.35
C THR A 20 -12.84 -10.10 27.96
N ASP A 21 -13.98 -10.50 27.39
CA ASP A 21 -14.36 -10.11 26.02
C ASP A 21 -14.29 -8.58 25.81
N GLU A 22 -14.41 -7.78 26.89
CA GLU A 22 -14.18 -6.33 26.89
C GLU A 22 -12.73 -5.89 26.63
N GLU A 23 -11.72 -6.64 27.08
CA GLU A 23 -10.31 -6.33 26.86
C GLU A 23 -9.88 -6.74 25.44
N VAL A 24 -10.46 -7.81 24.90
CA VAL A 24 -10.36 -8.17 23.47
C VAL A 24 -11.10 -7.15 22.61
N LEU A 25 -12.27 -6.69 23.03
CA LEU A 25 -13.01 -5.61 22.36
C LEU A 25 -12.21 -4.31 22.39
N ASN A 26 -11.56 -3.98 23.51
CA ASN A 26 -10.68 -2.83 23.63
C ASN A 26 -9.41 -3.00 22.80
N LEU A 27 -8.81 -4.20 22.71
CA LEU A 27 -7.66 -4.46 21.85
C LEU A 27 -8.02 -4.44 20.37
N LEU A 28 -9.24 -4.81 19.99
CA LEU A 28 -9.75 -4.69 18.62
C LEU A 28 -10.17 -3.25 18.28
N ALA A 29 -10.70 -2.51 19.26
CA ALA A 29 -11.00 -1.09 19.14
C ALA A 29 -9.73 -0.21 19.14
N ASP A 30 -8.68 -0.64 19.85
CA ASP A 30 -7.34 -0.02 19.90
C ASP A 30 -6.44 -0.49 18.75
N SER A 31 -6.73 -1.66 18.14
CA SER A 31 -6.22 -2.02 16.82
C SER A 31 -6.89 -1.13 15.77
N LYS A 32 -6.50 0.14 15.76
CA LYS A 32 -6.76 1.09 14.69
C LYS A 32 -6.13 0.53 13.40
N VAL A 33 -6.88 -0.32 12.74
CA VAL A 33 -6.82 -0.48 11.29
C VAL A 33 -7.06 0.92 10.74
N SER A 34 -6.03 1.45 10.08
CA SER A 34 -5.81 2.88 9.86
C SER A 34 -5.30 3.61 11.10
N GLU A 35 -4.03 3.38 11.41
CA GLU A 35 -3.15 4.51 11.65
C GLU A 35 -3.27 5.40 10.41
N ASN A 36 -4.19 6.36 10.47
CA ASN A 36 -4.27 7.41 9.50
C ASN A 36 -2.93 8.13 9.63
N PRO A 37 -2.03 8.12 8.63
CA PRO A 37 -0.73 8.79 8.76
C PRO A 37 -0.87 10.31 8.92
N ASN A 38 -2.11 10.81 8.98
CA ASN A 38 -2.52 12.16 9.25
C ASN A 38 -2.96 12.41 10.72
N SER A 39 -2.88 11.42 11.62
CA SER A 39 -3.22 11.61 13.06
C SER A 39 -2.06 12.03 13.94
N GLU A 40 -0.84 12.13 13.39
CA GLU A 40 0.11 13.11 13.93
C GLU A 40 -0.45 14.48 13.54
N ILE A 41 -1.30 15.00 14.42
CA ILE A 41 -1.54 16.43 14.51
C ILE A 41 -0.20 17.01 14.97
N GLU A 42 0.75 17.11 14.04
CA GLU A 42 1.82 18.08 14.12
C GLU A 42 1.11 19.39 14.41
N ASN A 43 1.40 19.95 15.58
CA ASN A 43 0.97 21.29 15.93
C ASN A 43 1.61 22.22 14.89
N TYR A 44 0.96 22.39 13.75
CA TYR A 44 1.46 23.24 12.68
C TYR A 44 1.61 24.62 13.29
N THR A 45 2.87 25.03 13.43
CA THR A 45 3.19 26.39 13.83
C THR A 45 2.49 27.33 12.84
N VAL A 46 2.01 28.47 13.31
CA VAL A 46 1.28 29.43 12.46
C VAL A 46 2.09 29.77 11.18
N GLY A 47 3.42 29.74 11.29
CA GLY A 47 4.35 29.87 10.16
C GLY A 47 4.25 28.74 9.13
N GLN A 48 4.10 27.48 9.53
CA GLN A 48 3.94 26.36 8.58
C GLN A 48 2.60 26.43 7.83
N ARG A 49 1.51 26.85 8.49
CA ARG A 49 0.21 27.06 7.80
C ARG A 49 0.26 28.23 6.82
N ALA A 50 0.94 29.32 7.21
CA ALA A 50 1.14 30.47 6.32
C ALA A 50 2.02 30.09 5.12
N ALA A 51 3.13 29.37 5.35
CA ALA A 51 3.99 28.85 4.30
C ALA A 51 3.23 27.94 3.32
N ASP A 52 2.31 27.11 3.81
CA ASP A 52 1.47 26.26 2.96
C ASP A 52 0.50 27.03 2.09
N ALA A 53 -0.12 28.06 2.65
CA ALA A 53 -1.00 28.94 1.91
C ALA A 53 -0.21 29.69 0.83
N ILE A 54 0.97 30.22 1.17
CA ILE A 54 1.85 30.93 0.24
C ILE A 54 2.37 29.99 -0.84
N ALA A 55 2.81 28.78 -0.51
CA ALA A 55 3.32 27.81 -1.49
C ALA A 55 2.24 27.37 -2.49
N LYS A 56 1.01 27.11 -2.00
CA LYS A 56 -0.13 26.78 -2.87
C LYS A 56 -0.54 27.95 -3.76
N PHE A 57 -0.45 29.19 -3.26
CA PHE A 57 -0.76 30.37 -4.03
C PHE A 57 0.31 30.68 -5.08
N ALA A 58 1.59 30.64 -4.70
CA ALA A 58 2.73 30.89 -5.57
C ALA A 58 2.89 29.83 -6.68
N GLY A 59 2.45 28.59 -6.45
CA GLY A 59 2.44 27.52 -7.46
C GLY A 59 1.26 27.55 -8.44
N SER A 60 0.35 28.53 -8.34
CA SER A 60 -0.84 28.61 -9.19
C SER A 60 -0.58 29.34 -10.51
N TRP A 61 -1.17 28.85 -11.61
CA TRP A 61 -1.15 29.53 -12.90
C TRP A 61 -1.72 30.95 -12.85
N ALA A 62 -2.75 31.19 -12.03
CA ALA A 62 -3.35 32.51 -11.86
C ALA A 62 -2.40 33.52 -11.21
N PHE A 63 -1.50 33.06 -10.33
CA PHE A 63 -0.50 33.92 -9.69
C PHE A 63 0.50 34.44 -10.73
N ILE A 64 0.98 33.56 -11.63
CA ILE A 64 1.91 33.93 -12.69
C ILE A 64 1.34 35.06 -13.57
N PHE A 65 0.11 34.89 -14.06
CA PHE A 65 -0.53 35.92 -14.90
C PHE A 65 -0.75 37.25 -14.16
N THR A 66 -1.18 37.18 -12.89
CA THR A 66 -1.40 38.38 -12.08
C THR A 66 -0.08 39.11 -11.80
N PHE A 67 0.98 38.36 -11.44
CA PHE A 67 2.30 38.89 -11.17
C PHE A 67 2.91 39.56 -12.41
N THR A 68 2.85 38.89 -13.57
CA THR A 68 3.29 39.48 -14.85
C THR A 68 2.48 40.72 -15.21
N GLY A 69 1.16 40.72 -14.99
CA GLY A 69 0.30 41.89 -15.21
C GLY A 69 0.71 43.09 -14.36
N ILE A 70 1.02 42.88 -13.08
CA ILE A 70 1.51 43.94 -12.18
C ILE A 70 2.85 44.50 -12.66
N LEU A 71 3.78 43.65 -13.12
CA LEU A 71 5.07 44.10 -13.67
C LEU A 71 4.87 44.98 -14.91
N ILE A 72 4.01 44.55 -15.84
CA ILE A 72 3.69 45.32 -17.04
C ILE A 72 3.04 46.66 -16.65
N LEU A 73 2.08 46.65 -15.72
CA LEU A 73 1.42 47.86 -15.25
C LEU A 73 2.42 48.83 -14.59
N TRP A 74 3.37 48.31 -13.81
CA TRP A 74 4.44 49.10 -13.19
C TRP A 74 5.34 49.75 -14.24
N MET A 75 5.76 49.00 -15.25
CA MET A 75 6.56 49.51 -16.37
C MET A 75 5.78 50.59 -17.12
N LEU A 76 4.52 50.34 -17.48
CA LEU A 76 3.68 51.32 -18.19
C LEU A 76 3.50 52.61 -17.39
N THR A 77 3.22 52.49 -16.08
CA THR A 77 3.06 53.66 -15.20
C THR A 77 4.33 54.50 -15.15
N ASN A 78 5.51 53.86 -15.00
CA ASN A 78 6.79 54.58 -14.94
C ASN A 78 7.20 55.20 -16.29
N VAL A 79 6.90 54.53 -17.41
CA VAL A 79 7.14 55.08 -18.75
C VAL A 79 6.24 56.29 -19.02
N LEU A 80 4.95 56.21 -18.68
CA LEU A 80 4.00 57.31 -18.87
C LEU A 80 4.30 58.52 -17.98
N LEU A 81 4.83 58.30 -16.77
CA LEU A 81 5.20 59.39 -15.86
C LEU A 81 6.49 60.12 -16.26
N ALA A 82 7.31 59.55 -17.16
CA ALA A 82 8.54 60.06 -17.81
C ALA A 82 9.37 61.13 -17.06
N VAL A 83 8.80 62.32 -16.81
CA VAL A 83 9.40 63.47 -16.13
C VAL A 83 9.40 63.35 -14.60
N LYS A 84 8.51 62.55 -14.01
CA LYS A 84 8.40 62.28 -12.56
C LYS A 84 8.38 60.78 -12.25
N ALA A 85 9.03 59.99 -13.10
CA ALA A 85 9.10 58.54 -12.93
C ALA A 85 9.86 58.19 -11.64
N PHE A 86 9.28 57.29 -10.85
CA PHE A 86 9.88 56.81 -9.61
C PHE A 86 10.99 55.78 -9.89
N ASP A 87 10.88 55.05 -11.01
CA ASP A 87 11.86 54.08 -11.51
C ASP A 87 12.07 54.28 -13.03
N PRO A 88 12.92 55.23 -13.46
CA PRO A 88 13.22 55.47 -14.87
C PRO A 88 13.90 54.26 -15.53
N TYR A 89 13.72 54.11 -16.85
CA TYR A 89 14.45 53.11 -17.63
C TYR A 89 15.96 53.26 -17.38
N PRO A 90 16.69 52.21 -16.95
CA PRO A 90 16.45 50.77 -17.12
C PRO A 90 15.74 49.99 -15.97
N PHE A 91 14.93 50.65 -15.12
CA PHE A 91 14.15 50.05 -14.02
C PHE A 91 15.01 49.36 -12.94
N ILE A 92 15.85 50.13 -12.25
CA ILE A 92 16.81 49.59 -11.27
C ILE A 92 16.11 48.96 -10.06
N LEU A 93 14.99 49.54 -9.61
CA LEU A 93 14.27 49.03 -8.45
C LEU A 93 13.54 47.74 -8.77
N LEU A 94 12.88 47.68 -9.94
CA LEU A 94 12.22 46.46 -10.40
C LEU A 94 13.23 45.32 -10.57
N ASN A 95 14.41 45.59 -11.12
CA ASN A 95 15.45 44.58 -11.29
C ASN A 95 15.99 44.08 -9.94
N LEU A 96 16.17 44.98 -8.97
CA LEU A 96 16.58 44.61 -7.61
C LEU A 96 15.55 43.68 -6.94
N VAL A 97 14.26 44.04 -7.03
CA VAL A 97 13.17 43.23 -6.45
C VAL A 97 13.10 41.86 -7.11
N LEU A 98 13.16 41.79 -8.44
CA LEU A 98 13.14 40.51 -9.17
C LEU A 98 14.33 39.63 -8.80
N SER A 99 15.52 40.21 -8.66
CA SER A 99 16.72 39.47 -8.25
C SER A 99 16.56 38.88 -6.85
N CYS A 100 15.98 39.64 -5.91
CA CYS A 100 15.70 39.15 -4.56
C CYS A 100 14.66 38.02 -4.56
N VAL A 101 13.56 38.17 -5.33
CA VAL A 101 12.53 37.13 -5.47
C VAL A 101 13.14 35.84 -6.04
N ALA A 102 13.95 35.94 -7.09
CA ALA A 102 14.62 34.79 -7.70
C ALA A 102 15.59 34.10 -6.72
N ALA A 103 16.32 34.86 -5.91
CA ALA A 103 17.24 34.29 -4.91
C ALA A 103 16.51 33.43 -3.86
N ILE A 104 15.30 33.83 -3.46
CA ILE A 104 14.48 33.10 -2.48
C ILE A 104 13.71 31.93 -3.11
N GLN A 105 13.52 31.91 -4.44
CA GLN A 105 12.79 30.83 -5.11
C GLN A 105 13.45 29.46 -4.93
N ALA A 106 14.78 29.35 -5.10
CA ALA A 106 15.43 28.04 -5.07
C ALA A 106 15.32 27.33 -3.71
N PRO A 107 15.55 27.99 -2.56
CA PRO A 107 15.30 27.39 -1.25
C PRO A 107 13.83 27.08 -0.98
N LEU A 108 12.90 27.92 -1.45
CA LEU A 108 11.46 27.69 -1.28
C LEU A 108 11.00 26.46 -2.07
N ILE A 109 11.45 26.33 -3.31
CA ILE A 109 11.23 25.13 -4.14
C ILE A 109 11.83 23.90 -3.44
N MET A 110 13.09 23.99 -2.97
CA MET A 110 13.76 22.89 -2.27
C MET A 110 13.04 22.47 -0.98
N MET A 111 12.53 23.43 -0.19
CA MET A 111 11.71 23.13 0.99
C MET A 111 10.37 22.48 0.61
N SER A 112 9.75 22.92 -0.48
CA SER A 112 8.49 22.33 -0.96
C SER A 112 8.69 20.90 -1.47
N GLN A 113 9.83 20.63 -2.13
CA GLN A 113 10.22 19.32 -2.63
C GLN A 113 10.55 18.36 -1.48
N ASN A 114 11.41 18.77 -0.54
CA ASN A 114 11.81 17.96 0.61
C ASN A 114 10.60 17.48 1.43
N ARG A 115 9.56 18.32 1.55
CA ARG A 115 8.33 17.93 2.23
C ARG A 115 7.47 16.97 1.44
N GLN A 116 7.45 17.10 0.12
CA GLN A 116 6.72 16.17 -0.74
C GLN A 116 7.39 14.79 -0.74
N GLU A 117 8.72 14.76 -0.83
CA GLU A 117 9.54 13.56 -0.74
C GLU A 117 9.36 12.83 0.60
N GLU A 118 9.27 13.55 1.72
CA GLU A 118 9.03 12.92 3.02
C GLU A 118 7.64 12.27 3.11
N LYS A 119 6.61 12.89 2.52
CA LYS A 119 5.27 12.30 2.43
C LYS A 119 5.28 11.06 1.53
N ASP A 120 5.97 11.13 0.40
CA ASP A 120 6.05 10.03 -0.55
C ASP A 120 6.85 8.86 0.03
N ARG A 121 7.94 9.13 0.77
CA ARG A 121 8.69 8.12 1.54
C ARG A 121 7.81 7.41 2.56
N ARG A 122 7.05 8.16 3.36
CA ARG A 122 6.12 7.57 4.34
C ARG A 122 5.05 6.70 3.69
N ARG A 123 4.53 7.10 2.51
CA ARG A 123 3.60 6.27 1.74
C ARG A 123 4.26 4.98 1.27
N ALA A 124 5.45 5.06 0.70
CA ALA A 124 6.20 3.89 0.24
C ALA A 124 6.52 2.90 1.38
N GLU A 125 6.89 3.40 2.57
CA GLU A 125 7.11 2.55 3.74
C GLU A 125 5.83 1.85 4.22
N ASN A 126 4.68 2.52 4.17
CA ASN A 126 3.40 1.92 4.52
C ASN A 126 2.99 0.85 3.50
N ASP A 127 3.09 1.16 2.21
CA ASP A 127 2.80 0.22 1.12
C ASP A 127 3.68 -1.03 1.23
N TYR A 128 4.96 -0.87 1.57
CA TYR A 128 5.86 -2.01 1.84
C TYR A 128 5.38 -2.88 3.01
N LYS A 129 4.98 -2.28 4.14
CA LYS A 129 4.47 -3.02 5.31
C LYS A 129 3.17 -3.76 4.99
N VAL A 130 2.27 -3.14 4.23
CA VAL A 130 1.00 -3.75 3.80
C VAL A 130 1.28 -4.93 2.88
N ASN A 131 2.21 -4.79 1.94
CA ASN A 131 2.58 -5.86 1.03
C ASN A 131 3.17 -7.06 1.80
N LEU A 132 4.11 -6.82 2.71
CA LEU A 132 4.69 -7.88 3.55
C LEU A 132 3.63 -8.60 4.40
N LYS A 133 2.69 -7.85 4.99
CA LYS A 133 1.58 -8.43 5.74
C LYS A 133 0.68 -9.30 4.86
N THR A 134 0.45 -8.87 3.62
CA THR A 134 -0.35 -9.59 2.64
C THR A 134 0.33 -10.90 2.24
N GLU A 135 1.65 -10.87 2.02
CA GLU A 135 2.45 -12.05 1.72
C GLU A 135 2.35 -13.11 2.83
N ILE A 136 2.56 -12.72 4.09
CA ILE A 136 2.43 -13.63 5.25
C ILE A 136 1.00 -14.20 5.35
N MET A 137 -0.03 -13.38 5.09
CA MET A 137 -1.41 -13.83 5.13
C MET A 137 -1.73 -14.84 4.02
N ILE A 138 -1.15 -14.67 2.82
CA ILE A 138 -1.29 -15.61 1.72
C ILE A 138 -0.62 -16.95 2.07
N GLU A 139 0.54 -16.92 2.71
CA GLU A 139 1.23 -18.12 3.18
C GLU A 139 0.38 -18.89 4.21
N ASP A 140 -0.15 -18.21 5.24
CA ASP A 140 -1.07 -18.83 6.21
C ASP A 140 -2.34 -19.38 5.55
N LEU A 141 -2.89 -18.66 4.57
CA LEU A 141 -4.05 -19.11 3.82
C LEU A 141 -3.73 -20.38 3.01
N TYR A 142 -2.56 -20.43 2.37
CA TYR A 142 -2.10 -21.59 1.60
C TYR A 142 -1.98 -22.83 2.49
N ASP A 143 -1.40 -22.69 3.69
CA ASP A 143 -1.28 -23.77 4.66
C ASP A 143 -2.65 -24.29 5.12
N ARG A 144 -3.59 -23.38 5.42
CA ARG A 144 -4.96 -23.76 5.80
C ARG A 144 -5.70 -24.48 4.67
N VAL A 145 -5.56 -24.01 3.43
CA VAL A 145 -6.18 -24.65 2.26
C VAL A 145 -5.60 -26.05 2.06
N ASN A 146 -4.29 -26.22 2.21
CA ASN A 146 -3.65 -27.54 2.13
C ASN A 146 -4.09 -28.48 3.25
N ALA A 147 -4.27 -27.97 4.47
CA ALA A 147 -4.80 -28.76 5.57
C ALA A 147 -6.23 -29.26 5.28
N ILE A 148 -7.08 -28.40 4.72
CA ILE A 148 -8.44 -28.78 4.28
C ILE A 148 -8.37 -29.82 3.15
N TYR A 149 -7.48 -29.63 2.17
CA TYR A 149 -7.30 -30.55 1.06
C TYR A 149 -6.85 -31.94 1.53
N ALA A 150 -5.94 -32.01 2.51
CA ALA A 150 -5.50 -33.25 3.12
C ALA A 150 -6.66 -33.99 3.79
N LEU A 151 -7.51 -33.29 4.55
CA LEU A 151 -8.70 -33.86 5.18
C LEU A 151 -9.69 -34.38 4.14
N GLN A 152 -9.94 -33.64 3.05
CA GLN A 152 -10.82 -34.10 1.97
C GLN A 152 -10.28 -35.38 1.31
N LYS A 153 -8.97 -35.45 1.08
CA LYS A 153 -8.32 -36.62 0.49
C LYS A 153 -8.52 -37.88 1.34
N GLU A 154 -8.39 -37.75 2.66
CA GLU A 154 -8.68 -38.86 3.58
C GLU A 154 -10.16 -39.24 3.57
N LEU A 155 -11.07 -38.26 3.61
CA LEU A 155 -12.50 -38.52 3.59
C LEU A 155 -12.94 -39.26 2.31
N VAL A 156 -12.42 -38.85 1.14
CA VAL A 156 -12.69 -39.51 -0.14
C VAL A 156 -12.13 -40.94 -0.17
N LYS A 157 -10.97 -41.16 0.44
CA LYS A 157 -10.39 -42.51 0.55
C LYS A 157 -11.28 -43.41 1.41
N GLU A 158 -11.76 -42.92 2.54
CA GLU A 158 -12.64 -43.68 3.43
C GLU A 158 -13.98 -43.99 2.75
N LEU A 159 -14.58 -43.02 2.05
CA LEU A 159 -15.80 -43.23 1.26
C LEU A 159 -15.61 -44.29 0.16
N ARG A 160 -14.44 -44.32 -0.51
CA ARG A 160 -14.12 -45.37 -1.50
C ARG A 160 -14.05 -46.75 -0.85
N LEU A 161 -13.35 -46.88 0.26
CA LEU A 161 -13.22 -48.15 0.99
C LEU A 161 -14.58 -48.65 1.50
N GLN A 162 -15.42 -47.74 1.98
CA GLN A 162 -16.78 -48.06 2.44
C GLN A 162 -17.69 -48.49 1.29
N ASN A 163 -17.59 -47.86 0.12
CA ASN A 163 -18.33 -48.27 -1.08
C ASN A 163 -17.86 -49.64 -1.62
N GLU A 164 -16.56 -49.91 -1.60
CA GLU A 164 -16.00 -51.23 -1.96
C GLU A 164 -16.41 -52.35 -0.99
N GLY A 165 -16.57 -52.03 0.30
CA GLY A 165 -17.05 -52.98 1.31
C GLY A 165 -18.56 -53.22 1.26
N ALA A 166 -19.35 -52.20 0.89
CA ALA A 166 -20.82 -52.28 0.81
C ALA A 166 -21.34 -52.91 -0.49
N ASN A 167 -20.56 -52.92 -1.58
CA ASN A 167 -20.96 -53.49 -2.86
C ASN A 167 -19.97 -54.56 -3.38
N PRO A 168 -19.99 -55.79 -2.84
CA PRO A 168 -19.12 -56.87 -3.31
C PRO A 168 -19.42 -57.31 -4.76
N ALA A 169 -20.58 -56.94 -5.33
CA ALA A 169 -20.95 -57.25 -6.70
C ALA A 169 -20.19 -56.41 -7.76
N ALA A 170 -19.69 -55.22 -7.40
CA ALA A 170 -18.90 -54.39 -8.31
C ALA A 170 -17.53 -55.02 -8.68
N ARG A 171 -17.03 -55.96 -7.86
CA ARG A 171 -15.79 -56.70 -8.12
C ARG A 171 -15.88 -57.61 -9.35
N GLN A 172 -17.06 -58.12 -9.70
CA GLN A 172 -17.23 -58.99 -10.88
C GLN A 172 -17.33 -58.20 -12.18
N THR A 173 -17.90 -56.98 -12.16
CA THR A 173 -17.97 -56.12 -13.34
C THR A 173 -16.63 -55.48 -13.71
N GLN A 174 -15.73 -55.24 -12.75
CA GLN A 174 -14.43 -54.63 -13.05
C GLN A 174 -13.33 -55.65 -13.39
N ASN A 175 -13.36 -56.86 -12.83
CA ASN A 175 -12.40 -57.93 -13.16
C ASN A 175 -12.70 -58.66 -14.48
N THR A 176 -13.85 -58.44 -15.12
CA THR A 176 -14.13 -58.92 -16.49
C THR A 176 -13.70 -57.90 -17.56
N MET A 177 -13.10 -56.77 -17.16
CA MET A 177 -12.61 -55.76 -18.09
C MET A 177 -11.18 -55.33 -17.72
N THR A 178 -10.20 -56.17 -18.03
CA THR A 178 -8.83 -55.73 -18.34
C THR A 178 -8.56 -56.01 -19.82
N PRO A 179 -7.67 -55.29 -20.54
CA PRO A 179 -6.85 -54.13 -20.18
C PRO A 179 -6.92 -53.00 -21.23
N HIS A 180 -7.21 -51.75 -20.82
CA HIS A 180 -6.69 -50.57 -21.52
C HIS A 180 -6.17 -49.59 -20.48
N ALA A 181 -5.03 -49.94 -19.88
CA ALA A 181 -4.09 -48.92 -19.48
C ALA A 181 -3.49 -48.37 -20.77
N GLN A 182 -3.92 -47.17 -21.18
CA GLN A 182 -3.18 -46.40 -22.18
C GLN A 182 -3.01 -45.00 -21.63
N SER A 183 -1.82 -44.82 -21.04
CA SER A 183 -1.02 -43.58 -20.99
C SER A 183 -1.80 -42.27 -20.85
N ILE A 184 -1.82 -41.72 -19.63
CA ILE A 184 -1.76 -40.26 -19.51
C ILE A 184 -0.28 -39.90 -19.68
N ASP A 185 0.04 -39.42 -20.88
CA ASP A 185 1.35 -38.92 -21.24
C ASP A 185 1.79 -37.75 -20.34
N PRO A 186 3.09 -37.59 -20.07
CA PRO A 186 3.63 -36.45 -19.32
C PRO A 186 3.41 -35.08 -20.01
N GLU A 187 2.92 -35.03 -21.25
CA GLU A 187 2.63 -33.80 -22.02
C GLU A 187 1.50 -32.93 -21.45
N SER A 188 0.62 -33.44 -20.59
CA SER A 188 -0.42 -32.58 -19.97
C SER A 188 0.14 -31.56 -18.98
N THR A 189 1.39 -31.77 -18.53
CA THR A 189 2.10 -30.83 -17.66
C THR A 189 2.64 -29.62 -18.43
N THR A 190 2.83 -29.76 -19.74
CA THR A 190 3.35 -28.71 -20.65
C THR A 190 2.30 -27.63 -20.93
N ALA A 191 1.00 -27.94 -20.79
CA ALA A 191 -0.07 -26.97 -21.03
C ALA A 191 -0.14 -25.86 -19.98
N ILE A 192 0.28 -26.12 -18.74
CA ILE A 192 0.33 -25.11 -17.68
C ILE A 192 1.57 -24.22 -17.83
N GLU A 193 2.69 -24.79 -18.27
CA GLU A 193 3.94 -24.05 -18.53
C GLU A 193 3.83 -23.15 -19.78
N ALA A 194 3.11 -23.60 -20.83
CA ALA A 194 2.85 -22.83 -22.05
C ALA A 194 1.92 -21.62 -21.81
N VAL A 195 0.97 -21.72 -20.88
CA VAL A 195 0.09 -20.59 -20.52
C VAL A 195 0.86 -19.51 -19.76
N VAL A 196 1.81 -19.90 -18.90
CA VAL A 196 2.69 -18.97 -18.16
C VAL A 196 3.69 -18.26 -19.08
N LEU A 197 4.18 -18.93 -20.14
CA LEU A 197 5.09 -18.30 -21.13
C LEU A 197 4.38 -17.43 -22.20
N SER A 198 3.05 -17.49 -22.31
CA SER A 198 2.27 -16.71 -23.28
C SER A 198 1.73 -15.36 -22.78
N ALA A 199 1.99 -15.01 -21.51
CA ALA A 199 1.58 -13.71 -20.99
C ALA A 199 2.43 -12.59 -21.64
N PRO A 200 1.82 -11.60 -22.32
CA PRO A 200 2.58 -10.50 -22.87
C PRO A 200 3.17 -9.67 -21.73
N ASN A 201 4.50 -9.52 -21.77
CA ASN A 201 5.29 -8.64 -20.93
C ASN A 201 4.78 -7.20 -21.11
N ASN A 202 3.95 -6.73 -20.17
CA ASN A 202 3.51 -5.34 -20.14
C ASN A 202 4.44 -4.56 -19.22
N SER A 203 5.42 -3.92 -19.86
CA SER A 203 6.16 -2.76 -19.38
C SER A 203 5.25 -1.66 -18.85
#